data_AF-A0A1E3VV78-F1
#
_entry.id   AF-A0A1E3VV78-F1
#
_cell.length_a   1.000
_cell.length_b   1.000
_cell.length_c   1.000
_cell.angle_alpha   90.00
_cell.angle_beta   90.00
_cell.angle_gamma   90.00
#
_symmetry.space_group_name_H-M   'P 1'
#
loop_
_entity.id
_entity.type
_entity.pdbx_description
1 polymer ?
#
loop_
_entity_poly.entity_id
_entity_poly.type
_entity_poly.pdbx_seq_one_letter_code
_entity_poly.pdbx_strand_id
1 'polypeptide(L)' 'MADDPAKVKITAEISATLFETLKSLAEQRGVSANTILSQAISTENFISENEAAGSKLLIEKPNHTLTQVTRKKPSM' A
#
# COMPACT_ATOMS: atom_id res chain seq x y z
N MET A 1 29.16 -11.12 6.52
CA MET A 1 27.73 -11.49 6.52
C MET A 1 26.95 -10.20 6.57
N ALA A 2 26.08 -9.94 5.60
CA ALA A 2 25.17 -8.79 5.69
C ALA A 2 24.11 -9.13 6.76
N ASP A 3 23.96 -8.27 7.77
CA ASP A 3 22.93 -8.40 8.78
C ASP A 3 21.56 -8.43 8.09
N ASP A 4 20.86 -9.56 8.21
CA ASP A 4 19.44 -9.68 7.85
C ASP A 4 18.70 -8.70 8.78
N PRO A 5 17.95 -7.71 8.27
CA PRO A 5 17.38 -6.67 9.11
C PRO A 5 16.55 -7.27 10.24
N ALA A 6 16.76 -6.76 11.46
CA ALA A 6 16.12 -7.28 12.67
C ALA A 6 14.59 -7.32 12.49
N LYS A 7 14.02 -8.53 12.53
CA LYS A 7 12.57 -8.74 12.38
C LYS A 7 11.89 -8.45 13.72
N VAL A 8 10.86 -7.60 13.68
CA VAL A 8 10.02 -7.29 14.85
C VAL A 8 8.69 -8.02 14.71
N LYS A 9 8.29 -8.77 15.75
CA LYS A 9 6.97 -9.40 15.80
C LYS A 9 5.93 -8.39 16.29
N ILE A 10 4.93 -8.12 15.47
CA ILE A 10 3.79 -7.26 15.80
C ILE A 10 2.55 -8.15 15.90
N THR A 11 1.72 -7.92 16.92
CA THR A 11 0.39 -8.55 17.04
C THR A 11 -0.62 -7.43 17.15
N ALA A 12 -1.59 -7.42 16.24
CA ALA A 12 -2.63 -6.42 16.16
C ALA A 12 -3.95 -7.10 15.81
N GLU A 13 -5.04 -6.58 16.34
CA GLU A 13 -6.39 -6.99 15.95
C GLU A 13 -6.80 -6.19 14.71
N ILE A 14 -7.31 -6.88 13.70
CA ILE A 14 -7.84 -6.27 12.48
C ILE A 14 -9.23 -6.83 12.20
N SER A 15 -10.03 -6.09 11.43
CA SER A 15 -11.34 -6.59 11.01
C SER A 15 -11.18 -7.83 10.11
N ALA A 16 -12.13 -8.76 10.20
CA ALA A 16 -12.15 -9.96 9.35
C ALA A 16 -12.10 -9.59 7.85
N THR A 17 -12.82 -8.54 7.45
CA THR A 17 -12.82 -8.05 6.07
C THR A 17 -11.44 -7.56 5.61
N LEU A 18 -10.69 -6.87 6.48
CA LEU A 18 -9.33 -6.44 6.16
C LEU A 18 -8.39 -7.65 6.01
N PHE A 19 -8.52 -8.64 6.91
CA PHE A 19 -7.74 -9.87 6.82
C PHE A 19 -7.99 -10.61 5.50
N GLU A 20 -9.25 -10.81 5.11
CA GLU A 20 -9.59 -11.47 3.85
C GLU A 20 -9.08 -10.67 2.64
N THR A 21 -9.18 -9.35 2.68
CA THR A 21 -8.63 -8.48 1.61
C THR A 21 -7.12 -8.65 1.48
N LEU A 22 -6.39 -8.65 2.60
CA LEU A 22 -4.94 -8.84 2.61
C LEU A 22 -4.56 -10.21 2.05
N LYS A 23 -5.30 -11.26 2.43
CA LYS A 23 -5.10 -12.62 1.93
C LYS A 23 -5.35 -12.72 0.43
N SER A 24 -6.46 -12.19 -0.08
CA SER A 24 -6.76 -12.20 -1.52
C SER A 24 -5.69 -11.48 -2.34
N LEU A 25 -5.20 -10.33 -1.86
CA LEU A 25 -4.11 -9.60 -2.54
C LEU A 25 -2.79 -10.38 -2.56
N ALA A 26 -2.48 -11.06 -1.46
CA ALA A 26 -1.30 -11.92 -1.35
C ALA A 26 -1.36 -13.08 -2.36
N GLU A 27 -2.50 -13.76 -2.44
CA GLU A 27 -2.75 -14.86 -3.39
C GLU A 27 -2.66 -14.39 -4.85
N GLN A 28 -3.35 -13.29 -5.20
CA GLN A 28 -3.34 -12.74 -6.56
C GLN A 28 -1.93 -12.37 -7.06
N ARG A 29 -1.05 -11.96 -6.15
CA ARG A 29 0.32 -11.52 -6.48
C ARG A 29 1.39 -12.58 -6.23
N GLY A 30 1.03 -13.74 -5.67
CA GLY A 30 1.97 -14.80 -5.32
C GLY A 30 3.01 -14.37 -4.28
N VAL A 31 2.66 -13.49 -3.34
CA VAL A 31 3.55 -12.99 -2.27
C VAL A 31 2.92 -13.16 -0.90
N SER A 32 3.69 -12.94 0.17
CA SER A 32 3.18 -13.03 1.54
C SER A 32 2.30 -11.83 1.93
N ALA A 33 1.38 -12.04 2.88
CA ALA A 33 0.59 -10.96 3.49
C ALA A 33 1.47 -9.84 4.08
N ASN A 34 2.60 -10.18 4.69
CA ASN A 34 3.56 -9.20 5.21
C ASN A 34 4.20 -8.36 4.08
N THR A 35 4.45 -8.97 2.92
CA THR A 35 4.93 -8.25 1.73
C THR A 35 3.89 -7.27 1.23
N ILE A 36 2.62 -7.66 1.16
CA ILE A 36 1.52 -6.76 0.78
C ILE A 36 1.42 -5.58 1.75
N LEU A 37 1.45 -5.86 3.06
CA LEU A 37 1.39 -4.82 4.08
C LEU A 37 2.56 -3.83 3.96
N SER A 38 3.79 -4.35 3.80
CA SER A 38 4.99 -3.52 3.61
C SER A 38 4.91 -2.66 2.35
N GLN A 39 4.41 -3.22 1.23
CA GLN A 39 4.20 -2.47 -0.01
C GLN A 39 3.14 -1.37 0.15
N ALA A 40 2.03 -1.67 0.83
CA ALA A 40 0.97 -0.70 1.08
C ALA A 40 1.47 0.49 1.90
N ILE A 41 2.20 0.23 2.98
CA ILE A 41 2.79 1.28 3.83
C ILE A 41 3.82 2.10 3.04
N SER A 42 4.73 1.45 2.32
CA SER A 42 5.75 2.14 1.51
C SER A 42 5.11 3.03 0.43
N THR A 43 4.04 2.53 -0.21
CA THR A 43 3.30 3.30 -1.22
C THR A 43 2.62 4.51 -0.59
N GLU A 44 2.00 4.35 0.57
CA GLU A 44 1.32 5.45 1.26
C GLU A 44 2.32 6.52 1.74
N ASN A 45 3.47 6.12 2.27
CA ASN A 45 4.54 7.05 2.64
C ASN A 45 5.04 7.83 1.41
N PHE A 46 5.33 7.14 0.31
CA PHE A 46 5.77 7.78 -0.93
C PHE A 46 4.74 8.80 -1.43
N ILE A 47 3.45 8.45 -1.43
CA ILE A 47 2.39 9.38 -1.81
C ILE A 47 2.37 10.57 -0.85
N SER A 48 2.35 10.33 0.47
CA SER A 48 2.28 11.39 1.48
C SER A 48 3.48 12.35 1.46
N GLU A 49 4.68 11.87 1.14
CA GLU A 49 5.89 12.71 1.03
C GLU A 49 5.87 13.60 -0.22
N ASN A 50 5.18 13.17 -1.28
CA ASN A 50 5.14 13.86 -2.57
C ASN A 50 3.81 14.60 -2.83
N GLU A 51 2.82 14.43 -1.96
CA GLU A 51 1.51 15.08 -2.07
C GLU A 51 1.59 16.53 -1.53
N ALA A 52 1.79 17.48 -2.44
CA ALA A 52 1.60 18.91 -2.19
C ALA A 52 0.15 19.32 -2.46
N ALA A 53 -0.25 20.52 -2.00
CA ALA A 53 -1.56 21.08 -2.32
C ALA A 53 -1.75 21.16 -3.86
N GLY A 54 -2.68 20.37 -4.39
CA GLY A 54 -2.96 20.29 -5.82
C GLY A 54 -2.28 19.13 -6.57
N SER A 55 -1.50 18.28 -5.90
CA SER A 55 -0.96 17.06 -6.50
C SER A 55 -2.06 16.11 -6.97
N LYS A 56 -1.79 15.38 -8.05
CA LYS A 56 -2.72 14.43 -8.67
C LYS A 56 -2.08 13.07 -8.77
N LEU A 57 -2.79 12.02 -8.39
CA LEU A 57 -2.38 10.64 -8.65
C LEU A 57 -2.94 10.21 -10.01
N LEU A 58 -2.09 9.73 -10.90
CA LEU A 58 -2.49 9.21 -12.21
C LEU A 58 -2.29 7.70 -12.24
N ILE A 59 -3.30 6.96 -12.71
CA ILE A 59 -3.21 5.53 -12.97
C ILE A 59 -3.20 5.32 -14.47
N GLU A 60 -2.13 4.74 -14.98
CA GLU A 60 -2.04 4.29 -16.37
C GLU A 60 -2.63 2.89 -16.49
N LYS A 61 -3.61 2.74 -17.39
CA LYS A 61 -4.22 1.45 -17.73
C LYS A 61 -3.40 0.72 -18.80
N PRO A 62 -3.59 -0.60 -19.01
CA PRO A 62 -2.87 -1.34 -20.05
C PRO A 62 -3.00 -0.78 -21.47
N ASN A 63 -4.04 0.01 -21.74
CA ASN A 63 -4.25 0.69 -23.02
C ASN A 63 -3.63 2.11 -23.08
N HIS A 64 -2.72 2.43 -22.16
CA HIS A 64 -2.06 3.75 -22.02
C HIS A 64 -3.00 4.92 -21.73
N THR A 65 -4.26 4.67 -21.38
CA THR A 65 -5.16 5.73 -20.92
C THR A 65 -4.86 6.07 -19.47
N LEU A 66 -4.78 7.37 -19.18
CA LEU A 66 -4.56 7.88 -17.83
C LEU A 66 -5.90 8.17 -17.15
N THR A 67 -6.07 7.66 -15.93
CA THR A 67 -7.20 7.99 -15.06
C THR A 67 -6.69 8.80 -13.87
N GLN A 68 -7.27 9.97 -13.63
CA GLN A 68 -6.92 10.79 -12.47
C GLN A 68 -7.68 10.30 -11.23
N VAL A 69 -6.94 10.06 -10.14
CA VAL A 69 -7.48 9.78 -8.82
C VAL A 69 -7.28 11.00 -7.93
N THR A 70 -8.38 11.51 -7.39
CA THR A 70 -8.35 12.60 -6.43
C THR A 70 -8.49 12.01 -5.04
N ARG A 71 -7.42 12.07 -4.24
CA ARG A 71 -7.48 11.73 -2.82
C ARG A 71 -7.83 13.00 -2.05
N LYS A 72 -8.81 12.92 -1.16
CA LYS A 72 -9.06 13.98 -0.19
C LYS A 72 -8.21 13.64 1.03
N LYS A 73 -7.24 14.49 1.37
CA LYS A 73 -6.49 14.34 2.63
C LYS A 73 -7.52 14.27 3.76
N PRO A 74 -7.48 13.24 4.64
CA PRO A 74 -8.33 13.21 5.81
C PRO A 74 -8.07 14.49 6.60
N SER A 75 -9.12 15.27 6.84
CA SER A 75 -9.05 16.41 7.73
C SER A 75 -8.79 15.86 9.14
N MET A 76 -7.64 16.21 9.73
CA MET A 76 -7.42 16.02 11.17
C MET A 76 -8.40 16.88 11.96
#